data_AF-A0A376KSV4-F1
#
_entry.id   AF-A0A376KSV4-F1
#
_cell.length_a   1.000
_cell.length_b   1.000
_cell.length_c   1.000
_cell.angle_alpha   90.00
_cell.angle_beta   90.00
_cell.angle_gamma   90.00
#
_symmetry.space_group_name_H-M   'P 1'
#
loop_
_entity.id
_entity.type
_entity.pdbx_description
1 polymer ?
#
loop_
_entity_poly.entity_id
_entity_poly.type
_entity_poly.pdbx_seq_one_letter_code
_entity_poly.pdbx_strand_id
1 'polypeptide(L)'
;MSLTGRNTIARPPLCPLISPSKAHEDGAQTVWVGETEPMHGLQVMTGFTLRPERAALEIASRVYNGNATPRHFLWWANPAVKGGKGIRASSRRM
;
A
#
# COMPACT_ATOMS: atom_id res chain seq x y z
N MET A 1 21.70 -19.73 18.09
CA MET A 1 20.24 -19.99 18.14
C MET A 1 19.73 -19.88 16.70
N SER A 2 19.45 -21.01 16.06
CA SER A 2 19.06 -21.06 14.64
C SER A 2 17.56 -20.78 14.54
N LEU A 3 17.19 -19.73 13.79
CA LEU A 3 15.80 -19.46 13.40
C LEU A 3 15.61 -19.90 11.96
N THR A 4 15.53 -21.21 11.76
CA THR A 4 14.86 -21.80 10.58
C THR A 4 13.35 -21.62 10.75
N GLY A 5 12.86 -20.44 10.36
CA GLY A 5 11.43 -20.18 10.17
C GLY A 5 11.28 -19.54 8.80
N ARG A 6 10.87 -20.31 7.79
CA ARG A 6 10.45 -19.75 6.50
C ARG A 6 9.28 -18.81 6.78
N ASN A 7 9.57 -17.51 6.84
CA ASN A 7 8.56 -16.46 6.88
C ASN A 7 8.00 -16.29 5.46
N THR A 8 7.45 -17.37 4.89
CA THR A 8 6.68 -17.31 3.67
C THR A 8 5.32 -16.74 4.07
N ILE A 9 5.22 -15.41 4.13
CA ILE A 9 3.97 -14.75 3.77
C ILE A 9 3.66 -15.32 2.39
N ALA A 10 2.66 -16.19 2.28
CA ALA A 10 2.31 -16.79 1.01
C ALA A 10 2.18 -15.66 -0.02
N ARG A 11 2.81 -15.81 -1.19
CA ARG A 11 2.65 -14.84 -2.29
C ARG A 11 1.16 -14.59 -2.43
N PRO A 12 0.66 -13.38 -2.15
CA PRO A 12 -0.76 -13.13 -2.30
C PRO A 12 -1.14 -13.51 -3.73
N PRO A 13 -2.29 -14.18 -3.96
CA PRO A 13 -2.72 -14.51 -5.32
C PRO A 13 -2.55 -13.25 -6.15
N LEU A 14 -1.99 -13.37 -7.37
CA LEU A 14 -1.78 -12.25 -8.27
C LEU A 14 -3.05 -11.41 -8.25
N CYS A 15 -3.04 -10.31 -7.49
CA CYS A 15 -4.22 -9.49 -7.43
C CYS A 15 -4.37 -8.96 -8.85
N PRO A 16 -5.58 -9.00 -9.43
CA PRO A 16 -5.83 -8.19 -10.59
C PRO A 16 -5.35 -6.77 -10.28
N LEU A 17 -4.85 -6.06 -11.31
CA LEU A 17 -4.30 -4.70 -11.18
C LEU A 17 -5.12 -3.85 -10.20
N ILE A 18 -6.45 -4.05 -10.21
CA ILE A 18 -7.38 -3.65 -9.17
C ILE A 18 -8.22 -4.84 -8.66
N SER A 19 -8.39 -4.95 -7.35
CA SER A 19 -9.30 -5.92 -6.70
C SER A 19 -10.65 -5.28 -6.34
N PRO A 20 -11.74 -6.07 -6.29
CA PRO A 20 -13.02 -5.59 -5.77
C PRO A 20 -12.89 -5.01 -4.36
N SER A 21 -13.79 -4.09 -3.99
CA SER A 21 -13.78 -3.51 -2.65
C SER A 21 -14.06 -4.57 -1.58
N LYS A 22 -13.31 -4.51 -0.49
CA LYS A 22 -13.52 -5.32 0.71
C LYS A 22 -14.24 -4.47 1.76
N ALA A 23 -15.40 -4.94 2.18
CA ALA A 23 -16.14 -4.38 3.30
C ALA A 23 -15.56 -4.83 4.64
N HIS A 24 -15.58 -3.94 5.62
CA HIS A 24 -15.19 -4.20 7.00
C HIS A 24 -16.41 -4.06 7.92
N GLU A 25 -16.34 -4.69 9.10
CA GLU A 25 -17.44 -4.70 10.09
C GLU A 25 -17.79 -3.29 10.60
N ASP A 26 -16.80 -2.38 10.62
CA ASP A 26 -16.97 -0.97 11.00
C ASP A 26 -17.54 -0.10 9.88
N GLY A 27 -17.98 -0.69 8.77
CA GLY A 27 -18.48 0.01 7.59
C GLY A 27 -17.39 0.58 6.68
N ALA A 28 -16.10 0.40 7.02
CA ALA A 28 -15.01 0.81 6.14
C ALA A 28 -15.02 0.02 4.82
N GLN A 29 -14.48 0.63 3.78
CA GLN A 29 -14.27 -0.01 2.48
C GLN A 29 -12.82 0.13 2.06
N THR A 30 -12.19 -0.98 1.67
CA THR A 30 -10.84 -0.97 1.11
C THR A 30 -10.82 -1.49 -0.31
N VAL A 31 -10.19 -0.75 -1.21
CA VAL A 31 -9.82 -1.23 -2.55
C VAL A 31 -8.32 -1.46 -2.59
N TRP A 32 -7.91 -2.60 -3.12
CA TRP A 32 -6.50 -2.94 -3.30
C TRP A 32 -6.12 -2.88 -4.77
N VAL A 33 -5.01 -2.22 -5.06
CA VAL A 33 -4.43 -2.09 -6.39
C VAL A 33 -3.00 -2.60 -6.31
N GLY A 34 -2.52 -3.37 -7.26
CA GLY A 34 -1.14 -3.81 -7.23
C GLY A 34 -0.69 -4.55 -8.47
N GLU A 35 0.63 -4.70 -8.57
CA GLU A 35 1.29 -5.30 -9.71
C GLU A 35 2.54 -6.05 -9.28
N THR A 36 3.05 -6.89 -10.17
CA THR A 36 4.40 -7.47 -10.05
C THR A 36 5.32 -6.72 -11.00
N GLU A 37 6.31 -6.04 -10.43
CA GLU A 37 7.28 -5.26 -11.16
C GLU A 37 8.24 -6.21 -11.93
N PRO A 38 8.39 -6.05 -13.25
CA PRO A 38 9.06 -7.05 -14.09
C PRO A 38 10.59 -7.08 -13.94
N MET A 39 11.26 -5.99 -13.56
CA MET A 39 12.73 -5.91 -13.50
C MET A 39 13.32 -6.64 -12.29
N HIS A 40 12.69 -6.53 -11.12
CA HIS A 40 13.16 -7.10 -9.85
C HIS A 40 12.24 -8.19 -9.31
N GLY A 41 11.08 -8.40 -9.93
CA GLY A 41 10.10 -9.42 -9.52
C GLY A 41 9.48 -9.14 -8.16
N LEU A 42 9.47 -7.86 -7.72
CA LEU A 42 8.80 -7.44 -6.50
C LEU A 42 7.30 -7.26 -6.77
N GLN A 43 6.47 -7.81 -5.89
CA GLN A 43 5.04 -7.53 -5.93
C GLN A 43 4.72 -6.41 -4.94
N VAL A 44 4.00 -5.39 -5.41
CA VAL A 44 3.59 -4.25 -4.59
C VAL A 44 2.09 -4.10 -4.67
N MET A 45 1.47 -3.91 -3.52
CA MET A 45 0.04 -3.70 -3.35
C MET A 45 -0.18 -2.43 -2.55
N THR A 46 -1.02 -1.52 -3.03
CA THR A 46 -1.48 -0.33 -2.31
C THR A 46 -2.97 -0.45 -2.05
N GLY A 47 -3.37 -0.32 -0.79
CA GLY A 47 -4.74 -0.35 -0.33
C GLY A 47 -5.22 1.06 0.03
N PHE A 48 -6.38 1.44 -0.49
CA PHE A 48 -7.05 2.70 -0.19
C PHE A 48 -8.28 2.40 0.66
N THR A 49 -8.35 2.97 1.86
CA THR A 49 -9.46 2.73 2.80
C THR A 49 -10.20 4.03 3.12
N LEU A 50 -11.52 3.99 2.97
CA LEU A 50 -12.44 5.02 3.45
C LEU A 50 -13.18 4.51 4.68
N ARG A 51 -13.32 5.37 5.70
CA ARG A 51 -14.11 5.11 6.90
C ARG A 51 -15.27 6.11 6.99
N PRO A 52 -16.50 5.67 7.33
CA PRO A 52 -17.67 6.56 7.37
C PRO A 52 -17.46 7.81 8.23
N GLU A 53 -16.84 7.67 9.40
CA GLU A 53 -16.68 8.74 10.38
C GLU A 53 -15.34 9.49 10.28
N ARG A 54 -14.63 9.39 9.15
CA ARG A 54 -13.34 10.08 8.96
C ARG A 54 -13.29 10.82 7.63
N ALA A 55 -12.98 12.12 7.69
CA ALA A 55 -12.61 12.93 6.53
C ALA A 55 -11.13 12.72 6.15
N ALA A 56 -10.70 11.46 6.00
CA ALA A 56 -9.34 11.09 5.66
C ALA A 56 -9.33 9.87 4.74
N LEU A 57 -8.42 9.88 3.75
CA LEU A 57 -8.11 8.71 2.94
C LEU A 57 -6.92 7.99 3.56
N GLU A 58 -7.10 6.73 3.94
CA GLU A 58 -6.02 5.92 4.47
C GLU A 58 -5.35 5.12 3.36
N ILE A 59 -4.01 5.14 3.35
CA ILE A 59 -3.19 4.47 2.36
C ILE A 59 -2.29 3.47 3.08
N ALA A 60 -2.34 2.20 2.68
CA ALA A 60 -1.47 1.15 3.17
C ALA A 60 -0.72 0.49 2.01
N SER A 61 0.54 0.11 2.21
CA SER A 61 1.31 -0.60 1.19
C SER A 61 1.84 -1.92 1.71
N ARG A 62 1.84 -2.94 0.85
CA ARG A 62 2.40 -4.26 1.10
C ARG A 62 3.38 -4.59 -0.01
N VAL A 63 4.57 -5.05 0.35
CA VAL A 63 5.62 -5.45 -0.59
C VAL A 63 5.95 -6.91 -0.31
N TYR A 64 5.98 -7.71 -1.38
CA TYR A 64 6.38 -9.10 -1.31
C TYR A 64 7.57 -9.34 -2.23
N ASN A 65 8.67 -9.84 -1.63
CA ASN A 65 9.84 -10.28 -2.36
C ASN A 65 9.83 -11.80 -2.50
N GLY A 66 9.52 -12.30 -3.69
CA GLY A 66 9.53 -13.74 -4.00
C GLY A 66 10.92 -14.29 -4.35
N ASN A 67 11.95 -13.45 -4.39
CA ASN A 67 13.31 -13.87 -4.74
C ASN A 67 14.04 -14.52 -3.55
N ALA A 68 15.02 -15.38 -3.85
CA ALA A 68 15.89 -15.98 -2.84
C ALA A 68 16.82 -14.95 -2.16
N THR A 69 17.02 -13.80 -2.78
CA THR A 69 17.89 -12.73 -2.28
C THR A 69 17.08 -11.46 -1.93
N PRO A 70 17.53 -10.67 -0.95
CA PRO A 70 16.93 -9.36 -0.68
C PRO A 70 16.97 -8.44 -1.91
N ARG A 71 15.92 -7.64 -2.09
CA ARG A 71 15.82 -6.61 -3.13
C ARG A 71 15.55 -5.26 -2.48
N HIS A 72 16.10 -4.21 -3.06
CA HIS A 72 15.84 -2.83 -2.62
C HIS A 72 14.45 -2.39 -3.08
N PHE A 73 13.83 -1.51 -2.30
CA PHE A 73 12.52 -0.95 -2.58
C PHE A 73 12.45 0.48 -2.03
N LEU A 74 11.80 1.38 -2.78
CA LEU A 74 11.51 2.75 -2.38
C LEU A 74 10.03 3.03 -2.62
N TRP A 75 9.38 3.70 -1.68
CA TRP A 75 7.98 4.07 -1.80
C TRP A 75 7.72 5.47 -1.24
N TRP A 76 6.85 6.19 -1.92
CA TRP A 76 6.31 7.46 -1.48
C TRP A 76 4.81 7.52 -1.76
N ALA A 77 4.09 8.23 -0.91
CA ALA A 77 2.83 8.84 -1.31
C ALA A 77 3.15 10.27 -1.76
N ASN A 78 2.83 10.59 -3.02
CA ASN A 78 3.08 11.92 -3.58
C ASN A 78 1.74 12.61 -3.94
N PRO A 79 0.95 13.04 -2.94
CA PRO A 79 -0.32 13.72 -3.21
C PRO A 79 -0.05 15.09 -3.85
N ALA A 80 -0.50 15.26 -5.10
CA ALA A 80 -0.39 16.52 -5.82
C ALA A 80 -1.65 17.37 -5.60
N VAL A 81 -1.45 18.69 -5.43
CA VAL A 81 -2.53 19.68 -5.36
C VAL A 81 -2.31 20.77 -6.41
N LYS A 82 -3.40 21.33 -6.94
CA LYS A 82 -3.33 22.45 -7.89
C LYS A 82 -2.75 23.68 -7.19
N GLY A 83 -1.60 24.19 -7.64
CA GLY A 83 -1.02 25.43 -7.15
C GLY A 83 -1.86 26.67 -7.45
N GLY A 84 -1.72 27.73 -6.64
CA GLY A 84 -2.41 29.01 -6.84
C GLY A 84 -2.41 29.92 -5.61
N LYS A 85 -2.97 31.13 -5.76
CA LYS A 85 -3.19 32.03 -4.62
C LYS A 85 -4.08 31.34 -3.58
N GLY A 86 -3.65 31.35 -2.32
CA GLY A 86 -4.38 30.75 -1.19
C GLY A 86 -3.92 29.36 -0.78
N ILE A 87 -2.99 28.71 -1.51
CA ILE A 87 -2.35 27.48 -1.02
C ILE A 87 -1.40 27.80 0.13
N ARG A 88 -1.51 27.05 1.22
CA ARG A 88 -0.64 27.18 2.39
C ARG A 88 -0.15 25.81 2.81
N ALA A 89 1.16 25.62 2.78
CA ALA A 89 1.78 24.51 3.48
C ALA A 89 1.74 24.82 4.98
N SER A 90 1.18 23.91 5.77
CA SER A 90 1.20 24.01 7.23
C SER A 90 1.60 22.66 7.80
N SER A 91 2.59 22.64 8.68
CA SER A 91 2.95 21.47 9.46
C SER A 91 2.40 21.62 10.88
N ARG A 92 1.79 20.57 11.42
CA ARG A 92 1.60 20.42 12.87
C ARG A 92 2.65 19.43 13.34
N ARG A 93 3.57 19.87 14.21
CA ARG A 93 4.35 18.92 15.00
C ARG A 93 3.40 18.26 15.98
N MET A 94 3.36 16.93 15.97
CA MET A 94 2.76 16.16 17.07
C MET A 94 3.68 16.23 18.28
#